data_AF-A0AAU4DDR5-F1
#
_entry.id   AF-A0AAU4DDR5-F1
#
_cell.length_a   1.000
_cell.length_b   1.000
_cell.length_c   1.000
_cell.angle_alpha   90.00
_cell.angle_beta   90.00
_cell.angle_gamma   90.00
#
_symmetry.space_group_name_H-M   'P 1'
#
loop_
_entity.id
_entity.type
_entity.pdbx_description
1 polymer ?
#
loop_
_entity_poly.entity_id
_entity_poly.type
_entity_poly.pdbx_seq_one_letter_code
_entity_poly.pdbx_strand_id
1 'polypeptide(L)'
;MTQSRQHDLTLDENTLEELARVVAGDDDLYYRRGFEIAGFLKRAGWQGLPEYDGQYRRDWATELLMERRDQPGEIEKVLLRLADPREYLDEPGLLADVVAAVNSFLIHEGYRLENPGGSARLVRCDPALAHPTHYGAAELKVVMADVIADEAMAELLQWRLDEARTCYANGAHVAAIIMLGSLLEGVLLRTVVERDPSLLGRDSEDSVNLDKLIKACHRVGWIGADAEKFSHELRRYRNFVHPRAEARESHRPDRDTLSICWQVVNAALNDLAGTHPGRAR
;
A
#
# COMPACT_ATOMS: atom_id res chain seq x y z
N MET A 1 -26.49 0.83 -20.20
CA MET A 1 -26.12 2.23 -19.95
C MET A 1 -25.91 2.39 -18.46
N THR A 2 -24.69 2.13 -18.00
CA THR A 2 -24.34 2.28 -16.58
C THR A 2 -23.90 3.72 -16.41
N GLN A 3 -24.75 4.54 -15.78
CA GLN A 3 -24.37 5.89 -15.38
C GLN A 3 -23.24 5.75 -14.35
N SER A 4 -22.01 6.03 -14.76
CA SER A 4 -20.92 6.31 -13.84
C SER A 4 -21.34 7.55 -13.04
N ARG A 5 -21.71 7.36 -11.78
CA ARG A 5 -21.81 8.49 -10.84
C ARG A 5 -20.40 9.03 -10.65
N GLN A 6 -20.03 10.05 -11.43
CA GLN A 6 -18.96 10.97 -11.07
C GLN A 6 -19.40 11.61 -9.75
N HIS A 7 -18.85 11.12 -8.65
CA HIS A 7 -18.89 11.85 -7.39
C HIS A 7 -17.86 12.96 -7.55
N ASP A 8 -18.32 14.21 -7.55
CA ASP A 8 -17.44 15.38 -7.58
C ASP A 8 -16.55 15.38 -6.34
N LEU A 9 -15.25 15.57 -6.57
CA LEU A 9 -14.24 15.73 -5.54
C LEU A 9 -14.42 17.12 -4.90
N THR A 10 -14.96 17.18 -3.69
CA THR A 10 -14.99 18.40 -2.87
C THR A 10 -14.09 18.18 -1.67
N LEU A 11 -12.98 18.93 -1.60
CA LEU A 11 -12.00 18.85 -0.51
C LEU A 11 -12.36 19.78 0.65
N ASP A 12 -11.88 19.49 1.86
CA ASP A 12 -11.95 20.39 3.02
C ASP A 12 -11.11 21.66 2.79
N GLU A 13 -11.46 22.74 3.49
CA GLU A 13 -10.75 24.02 3.39
C GLU A 13 -9.29 23.89 3.83
N ASN A 14 -9.02 23.15 4.91
CA ASN A 14 -7.65 22.94 5.38
C ASN A 14 -6.80 22.18 4.33
N THR A 15 -7.42 21.24 3.62
CA THR A 15 -6.78 20.50 2.52
C THR A 15 -6.46 21.42 1.34
N LEU A 16 -7.29 22.41 1.04
CA LEU A 16 -7.01 23.40 0.00
C LEU A 16 -5.87 24.35 0.38
N GLU A 17 -5.75 24.71 1.66
CA GLU A 17 -4.60 25.48 2.18
C GLU A 17 -3.29 24.70 2.03
N GLU A 18 -3.28 23.41 2.39
CA GLU A 18 -2.13 22.52 2.19
C GLU A 18 -1.81 22.32 0.70
N LEU A 19 -2.83 22.22 -0.15
CA LEU A 19 -2.64 22.16 -1.60
C LEU A 19 -2.02 23.47 -2.12
N ALA A 20 -2.45 24.63 -1.63
CA ALA A 20 -1.89 25.92 -2.00
C ALA A 20 -0.41 26.04 -1.63
N ARG A 21 -0.01 25.52 -0.46
CA ARG A 21 1.39 25.43 -0.02
C ARG A 21 2.24 24.64 -1.01
N VAL A 22 1.75 23.48 -1.47
CA VAL A 22 2.44 22.66 -2.48
C VAL A 22 2.47 23.33 -3.86
N VAL A 23 1.37 23.98 -4.27
CA VAL A 23 1.32 24.73 -5.54
C VAL A 23 2.35 25.87 -5.56
N ALA A 24 2.48 26.61 -4.45
CA ALA A 24 3.47 27.66 -4.28
C ALA A 24 4.92 27.14 -4.24
N GLY A 25 5.09 25.85 -3.94
CA GLY A 25 6.39 25.20 -3.84
C GLY A 25 7.16 25.61 -2.58
N ASP A 26 6.46 25.73 -1.46
CA ASP A 26 7.09 25.91 -0.15
C ASP A 26 7.74 24.57 0.32
N ASP A 27 8.57 24.61 1.38
CA ASP A 27 9.24 23.44 1.99
C ASP A 27 10.16 22.64 1.04
N ASP A 28 11.02 23.36 0.32
CA ASP A 28 12.00 22.78 -0.64
C ASP A 28 11.37 21.97 -1.78
N LEU A 29 10.06 22.15 -2.01
CA LEU A 29 9.37 21.67 -3.21
C LEU A 29 9.66 22.59 -4.41
N TYR A 30 9.08 22.26 -5.57
CA TYR A 30 9.30 23.03 -6.79
C TYR A 30 8.73 24.46 -6.68
N TYR A 31 9.59 25.41 -6.34
CA TYR A 31 9.27 26.80 -6.08
C TYR A 31 8.66 27.49 -7.32
N ARG A 32 7.49 28.13 -7.15
CA ARG A 32 6.82 28.91 -8.21
C ARG A 32 6.62 30.36 -7.78
N ARG A 33 7.06 31.32 -8.60
CA ARG A 33 6.67 32.74 -8.46
C ARG A 33 5.19 32.93 -8.78
N GLY A 34 4.58 34.04 -8.36
CA GLY A 34 3.12 34.24 -8.54
C GLY A 34 2.65 34.13 -10.00
N PHE A 35 3.40 34.74 -10.94
CA PHE A 35 3.08 34.57 -12.38
C PHE A 35 3.31 33.14 -12.89
N GLU A 36 4.17 32.35 -12.25
CA GLU A 36 4.40 30.94 -12.58
C GLU A 36 3.27 30.05 -12.04
N ILE A 37 2.67 30.42 -10.90
CA ILE A 37 1.43 29.81 -10.40
C ILE A 37 0.31 30.02 -11.41
N ALA A 38 0.15 31.24 -11.94
CA ALA A 38 -0.82 31.54 -13.00
C ALA A 38 -0.59 30.65 -14.23
N GLY A 39 0.68 30.52 -14.66
CA GLY A 39 1.07 29.66 -15.77
C GLY A 39 0.79 28.18 -15.51
N PHE A 40 1.05 27.70 -14.29
CA PHE A 40 0.77 26.34 -13.85
C PHE A 40 -0.74 26.03 -13.89
N LEU A 41 -1.57 26.89 -13.30
CA LEU A 41 -3.03 26.70 -13.27
C LEU A 41 -3.61 26.72 -14.69
N LYS A 42 -3.11 27.60 -15.56
CA LYS A 42 -3.48 27.60 -16.98
C LYS A 42 -3.12 26.29 -17.68
N ARG A 43 -1.94 25.72 -17.40
CA ARG A 43 -1.53 24.39 -17.93
C ARG A 43 -2.33 23.24 -17.33
N ALA A 44 -2.84 23.38 -16.11
CA ALA A 44 -3.84 22.46 -15.53
C ALA A 44 -5.20 22.53 -16.25
N GLY A 45 -5.42 23.57 -17.06
CA GLY A 45 -6.64 23.76 -17.85
C GLY A 45 -7.63 24.73 -17.24
N TRP A 46 -7.25 25.46 -16.20
CA TRP A 46 -8.09 26.54 -15.65
C TRP A 46 -8.21 27.71 -16.63
N GLN A 47 -9.41 28.29 -16.67
CA GLN A 47 -9.74 29.44 -17.50
C GLN A 47 -10.16 30.62 -16.63
N GLY A 48 -10.08 31.84 -17.17
CA GLY A 48 -10.52 33.05 -16.47
C GLY A 48 -9.71 33.35 -15.20
N LEU A 49 -8.40 33.05 -15.22
CA LEU A 49 -7.51 33.42 -14.12
C LEU A 49 -7.33 34.94 -14.07
N PRO A 50 -7.40 35.57 -12.89
CA PRO A 50 -7.02 36.97 -12.73
C PRO A 50 -5.52 37.15 -13.01
N GLU A 51 -5.14 38.38 -13.38
CA GLU A 51 -3.72 38.73 -13.43
C GLU A 51 -3.15 38.73 -12.01
N TYR A 52 -1.92 38.22 -11.87
CA TYR A 52 -1.23 38.23 -10.59
C TYR A 52 -0.89 39.68 -10.20
N ASP A 53 -1.36 40.10 -9.03
CA ASP A 53 -1.31 41.48 -8.55
C ASP A 53 -0.17 41.76 -7.56
N GLY A 54 0.64 40.75 -7.25
CA GLY A 54 1.75 40.84 -6.29
C GLY A 54 1.40 40.41 -4.86
N GLN A 55 0.19 39.89 -4.61
CA GLN A 55 -0.17 39.25 -3.34
C GLN A 55 0.81 38.12 -2.95
N TYR A 56 0.90 37.80 -1.67
CA TYR A 56 1.68 36.65 -1.21
C TYR A 56 1.22 35.37 -1.94
N ARG A 57 2.19 34.64 -2.52
CA ARG A 57 1.95 33.60 -3.53
C ARG A 57 1.03 32.49 -3.05
N ARG A 58 1.20 32.06 -1.80
CA ARG A 58 0.37 31.01 -1.17
C ARG A 58 -1.04 31.49 -0.90
N ASP A 59 -1.20 32.72 -0.42
CA ASP A 59 -2.52 33.30 -0.14
C ASP A 59 -3.31 33.45 -1.44
N TRP A 60 -2.64 33.94 -2.49
CA TRP A 60 -3.22 34.03 -3.83
C TRP A 60 -3.63 32.66 -4.39
N ALA A 61 -2.78 31.63 -4.25
CA ALA A 61 -3.14 30.27 -4.65
C ALA A 61 -4.32 29.71 -3.83
N THR A 62 -4.38 30.00 -2.53
CA THR A 62 -5.45 29.58 -1.64
C THR A 62 -6.78 30.18 -2.07
N GLU A 63 -6.84 31.50 -2.29
CA GLU A 63 -8.05 32.18 -2.76
C GLU A 63 -8.57 31.57 -4.06
N LEU A 64 -7.68 31.37 -5.05
CA LEU A 64 -8.06 30.80 -6.34
C LEU A 64 -8.59 29.36 -6.24
N LEU A 65 -8.05 28.55 -5.32
CA LEU A 65 -8.51 27.19 -5.02
C LEU A 65 -9.87 27.20 -4.32
N MET A 66 -10.05 28.08 -3.33
CA MET A 66 -11.32 28.23 -2.59
C MET A 66 -12.46 28.66 -3.51
N GLU A 67 -12.22 29.63 -4.40
CA GLU A 67 -13.21 30.09 -5.40
C GLU A 67 -13.71 28.98 -6.34
N ARG A 68 -12.89 27.96 -6.57
CA ARG A 68 -13.18 26.84 -7.48
C ARG A 68 -13.45 25.53 -6.77
N ARG A 69 -13.52 25.53 -5.43
CA ARG A 69 -13.74 24.34 -4.59
C ARG A 69 -14.97 23.54 -5.02
N ASP A 70 -16.08 24.23 -5.25
CA ASP A 70 -17.37 23.61 -5.56
C ASP A 70 -17.57 23.39 -7.07
N GLN A 71 -16.56 23.70 -7.89
CA GLN A 71 -16.64 23.55 -9.34
C GLN A 71 -16.17 22.14 -9.74
N PRO A 72 -17.02 21.33 -10.40
CA PRO A 72 -16.72 19.94 -10.77
C PRO A 72 -15.37 19.78 -11.48
N GLY A 73 -14.46 19.03 -10.87
CA GLY A 73 -13.16 18.66 -11.44
C GLY A 73 -12.10 19.76 -11.49
N GLU A 74 -12.37 20.99 -11.03
CA GLU A 74 -11.35 22.06 -11.06
C GLU A 74 -10.16 21.73 -10.13
N ILE A 75 -10.43 21.22 -8.94
CA ILE A 75 -9.37 20.80 -8.00
C ILE A 75 -8.63 19.55 -8.50
N GLU A 76 -9.35 18.59 -9.10
CA GLU A 76 -8.75 17.39 -9.69
C GLU A 76 -7.73 17.75 -10.78
N LYS A 77 -8.02 18.74 -11.63
CA LYS A 77 -7.08 19.23 -12.64
C LYS A 77 -5.76 19.71 -12.03
N VAL A 78 -5.83 20.44 -10.91
CA VAL A 78 -4.64 20.94 -10.19
C VAL A 78 -3.82 19.78 -9.63
N LEU A 79 -4.49 18.84 -8.95
CA LEU A 79 -3.85 17.65 -8.39
C LEU A 79 -3.14 16.82 -9.47
N LEU A 80 -3.82 16.56 -10.59
CA LEU A 80 -3.25 15.83 -11.72
C LEU A 80 -2.08 16.58 -12.36
N ARG A 81 -2.14 17.92 -12.42
CA ARG A 81 -1.03 18.72 -12.95
C ARG A 81 0.19 18.70 -12.04
N LEU A 82 0.01 18.70 -10.72
CA LEU A 82 1.12 18.54 -9.76
C LEU A 82 1.82 17.18 -9.89
N ALA A 83 1.09 16.12 -10.22
CA ALA A 83 1.66 14.79 -10.45
C ALA A 83 2.19 14.57 -11.89
N ASP A 84 2.17 15.60 -12.76
CA ASP A 84 2.63 15.48 -14.14
C ASP A 84 4.16 15.69 -14.23
N PRO A 85 4.94 14.74 -14.78
CA PRO A 85 6.40 14.86 -14.87
C PRO A 85 6.85 16.05 -15.71
N ARG A 86 5.98 16.58 -16.60
CA ARG A 86 6.29 17.74 -17.44
C ARG A 86 6.36 19.06 -16.67
N GLU A 87 5.96 19.09 -15.40
CA GLU A 87 6.17 20.26 -14.53
C GLU A 87 7.60 20.35 -13.98
N TYR A 88 8.39 19.27 -14.06
CA TYR A 88 9.68 19.15 -13.38
C TYR A 88 10.81 18.81 -14.34
N LEU A 89 10.78 19.35 -15.58
CA LEU A 89 11.76 19.02 -16.61
C LEU A 89 13.20 19.37 -16.20
N ASP A 90 13.38 20.46 -15.46
CA ASP A 90 14.68 20.91 -14.98
C ASP A 90 15.16 20.13 -13.74
N GLU A 91 14.21 19.63 -12.94
CA GLU A 91 14.48 18.93 -11.67
C GLU A 91 13.60 17.67 -11.51
N PRO A 92 13.81 16.60 -12.33
CA PRO A 92 12.90 15.45 -12.37
C PRO A 92 12.75 14.70 -11.04
N GLY A 93 13.72 14.81 -10.14
CA GLY A 93 13.69 14.19 -8.81
C GLY A 93 12.57 14.71 -7.91
N LEU A 94 12.16 15.97 -8.07
CA LEU A 94 11.17 16.61 -7.21
C LEU A 94 9.75 16.07 -7.39
N LEU A 95 9.47 15.35 -8.47
CA LEU A 95 8.15 14.76 -8.71
C LEU A 95 7.75 13.82 -7.56
N ALA A 96 8.68 12.98 -7.10
CA ALA A 96 8.41 12.03 -6.02
C ALA A 96 8.08 12.77 -4.72
N ASP A 97 8.83 13.84 -4.42
CA ASP A 97 8.67 14.65 -3.21
C ASP A 97 7.35 15.43 -3.25
N VAL A 98 6.99 16.02 -4.40
CA VAL A 98 5.70 16.72 -4.55
C VAL A 98 4.53 15.74 -4.41
N VAL A 99 4.58 14.57 -5.05
CA VAL A 99 3.51 13.57 -4.92
C VAL A 99 3.39 13.07 -3.48
N ALA A 100 4.51 12.86 -2.79
CA ALA A 100 4.50 12.48 -1.37
C ALA A 100 3.92 13.59 -0.49
N ALA A 101 4.28 14.85 -0.73
CA ALA A 101 3.75 16.01 -0.02
C ALA A 101 2.24 16.12 -0.20
N VAL A 102 1.72 16.01 -1.43
CA VAL A 102 0.26 16.03 -1.66
C VAL A 102 -0.43 14.88 -0.93
N ASN A 103 0.11 13.67 -1.04
CA ASN A 103 -0.50 12.49 -0.42
C ASN A 103 -0.51 12.54 1.11
N SER A 104 0.40 13.28 1.74
CA SER A 104 0.44 13.42 3.20
C SER A 104 -0.86 13.98 3.80
N PHE A 105 -1.56 14.85 3.07
CA PHE A 105 -2.85 15.40 3.49
C PHE A 105 -4.02 14.84 2.68
N LEU A 106 -3.84 14.57 1.37
CA LEU A 106 -4.93 14.11 0.49
C LEU A 106 -5.50 12.74 0.91
N ILE A 107 -4.69 11.89 1.56
CA ILE A 107 -5.17 10.60 2.08
C ILE A 107 -6.31 10.79 3.08
N HIS A 108 -6.32 11.87 3.87
CA HIS A 108 -7.40 12.16 4.82
C HIS A 108 -8.74 12.45 4.13
N GLU A 109 -8.71 12.86 2.86
CA GLU A 109 -9.88 13.06 2.00
C GLU A 109 -10.34 11.76 1.32
N GLY A 110 -9.64 10.65 1.54
CA GLY A 110 -9.90 9.35 0.91
C GLY A 110 -9.37 9.25 -0.53
N TYR A 111 -8.38 10.08 -0.89
CA TYR A 111 -7.76 10.06 -2.20
C TYR A 111 -6.23 10.09 -2.12
N ARG A 112 -5.58 9.69 -3.21
CA ARG A 112 -4.13 9.84 -3.39
C ARG A 112 -3.79 10.02 -4.85
N LEU A 113 -2.66 10.66 -5.10
CA LEU A 113 -2.02 10.77 -6.39
C LEU A 113 -1.08 9.60 -6.62
N GLU A 114 -1.18 9.02 -7.81
CA GLU A 114 -0.25 8.03 -8.34
C GLU A 114 0.27 8.49 -9.70
N ASN A 115 1.46 8.03 -10.09
CA ASN A 115 2.01 8.28 -11.41
C ASN A 115 2.63 7.03 -12.05
N PRO A 116 1.84 5.95 -12.28
CA PRO A 116 2.35 4.75 -12.92
C PRO A 116 2.71 5.03 -14.38
N GLY A 117 3.97 4.80 -14.76
CA GLY A 117 4.43 4.91 -16.14
C GLY A 117 4.32 6.34 -16.72
N GLY A 118 4.39 7.37 -15.89
CA GLY A 118 4.37 8.77 -16.32
C GLY A 118 2.97 9.36 -16.58
N SER A 119 1.90 8.62 -16.23
CA SER A 119 0.53 9.13 -16.26
C SER A 119 0.00 9.39 -14.84
N ALA A 120 -0.19 10.66 -14.49
CA ALA A 120 -0.83 11.08 -13.24
C ALA A 120 -2.27 10.56 -13.14
N ARG A 121 -2.63 10.03 -11.97
CA ARG A 121 -3.97 9.51 -11.66
C ARG A 121 -4.36 9.86 -10.24
N LEU A 122 -5.61 10.21 -10.04
CA LEU A 122 -6.23 10.32 -8.73
C LEU A 122 -6.95 9.01 -8.42
N VAL A 123 -6.59 8.38 -7.30
CA VAL A 123 -7.10 7.07 -6.90
C VAL A 123 -7.74 7.18 -5.52
N ARG A 124 -8.90 6.55 -5.33
CA ARG A 124 -9.50 6.43 -4.00
C ARG A 124 -8.62 5.56 -3.11
N CYS A 125 -8.42 5.99 -1.88
CA CYS A 125 -7.64 5.27 -0.90
C CYS A 125 -8.37 5.26 0.45
N ASP A 126 -7.98 4.34 1.33
CA ASP A 126 -8.47 4.32 2.70
C ASP A 126 -7.74 5.41 3.50
N PRO A 127 -8.44 6.39 4.11
CA PRO A 127 -7.82 7.41 4.97
C PRO A 127 -6.97 6.84 6.09
N ALA A 128 -7.27 5.61 6.49
CA ALA A 128 -6.49 4.91 7.49
C ALA A 128 -5.04 4.63 7.02
N LEU A 129 -4.72 4.71 5.72
CA LEU A 129 -3.33 4.67 5.22
C LEU A 129 -2.45 5.79 5.79
N ALA A 130 -3.00 6.96 6.13
CA ALA A 130 -2.23 8.06 6.71
C ALA A 130 -1.72 7.75 8.12
N HIS A 131 -2.39 6.81 8.80
CA HIS A 131 -1.99 6.32 10.11
C HIS A 131 -1.81 4.80 9.97
N PRO A 132 -0.61 4.30 9.60
CA PRO A 132 -0.31 2.88 9.69
C PRO A 132 -0.59 2.45 11.13
N THR A 133 -1.76 1.86 11.37
CA THR A 133 -2.26 1.60 12.71
C THR A 133 -1.25 0.68 13.36
N HIS A 134 -0.56 1.22 14.37
CA HIS A 134 0.27 0.43 15.28
C HIS A 134 -0.67 -0.32 16.22
N TYR A 135 -1.50 -1.22 15.69
CA TYR A 135 -2.23 -2.15 16.53
C TYR A 135 -1.29 -3.30 16.88
N GLY A 136 -0.75 -3.23 18.10
CA GLY A 136 -0.21 -4.33 18.92
C GLY A 136 0.27 -5.53 18.12
N ALA A 137 1.27 -5.30 17.28
CA ALA A 137 1.76 -6.32 16.38
C ALA A 137 2.63 -7.30 17.18
N ALA A 138 2.50 -8.58 16.89
CA ALA A 138 3.73 -9.37 16.83
C ALA A 138 4.58 -8.66 15.77
N GLU A 139 5.46 -7.74 16.18
CA GLU A 139 6.46 -7.19 15.27
C GLU A 139 7.19 -8.38 14.65
N LEU A 140 7.41 -8.31 13.34
CA LEU A 140 8.28 -9.28 12.69
C LEU A 140 9.68 -9.03 13.25
N LYS A 141 10.15 -9.93 14.13
CA LYS A 141 11.46 -9.78 14.79
C LYS A 141 12.58 -10.47 14.03
N VAL A 142 12.25 -11.06 12.88
CA VAL A 142 13.10 -12.01 12.17
C VAL A 142 13.13 -11.69 10.69
N VAL A 143 14.27 -11.92 10.06
CA VAL A 143 14.42 -11.88 8.60
C VAL A 143 14.25 -13.28 8.02
N MET A 144 13.97 -13.40 6.72
CA MET A 144 13.79 -14.73 6.11
C MET A 144 15.00 -15.66 6.27
N ALA A 145 16.20 -15.09 6.29
CA ALA A 145 17.45 -15.82 6.55
C ALA A 145 17.55 -16.39 7.98
N ASP A 146 16.73 -15.94 8.94
CA ASP A 146 16.64 -16.57 10.26
C ASP A 146 15.83 -17.88 10.23
N VAL A 147 15.03 -18.09 9.18
CA VAL A 147 14.07 -19.21 9.07
C VAL A 147 14.53 -20.24 8.03
N ILE A 148 15.08 -19.77 6.91
CA ILE A 148 15.44 -20.53 5.71
C ILE A 148 16.96 -20.43 5.48
N ALA A 149 17.62 -21.57 5.31
CA ALA A 149 19.07 -21.66 5.14
C ALA A 149 19.51 -21.44 3.68
N ASP A 150 18.67 -21.77 2.70
CA ASP A 150 18.92 -21.46 1.29
C ASP A 150 18.82 -19.94 1.06
N GLU A 151 19.97 -19.29 0.85
CA GLU A 151 20.08 -17.83 0.69
C GLU A 151 19.24 -17.31 -0.49
N ALA A 152 19.30 -17.98 -1.65
CA ALA A 152 18.54 -17.55 -2.82
C ALA A 152 17.02 -17.66 -2.60
N MET A 153 16.60 -18.70 -1.89
CA MET A 153 15.20 -18.86 -1.51
C MET A 153 14.78 -17.85 -0.44
N ALA A 154 15.63 -17.57 0.54
CA ALA A 154 15.37 -16.57 1.57
C ALA A 154 15.21 -15.17 0.97
N GLU A 155 16.06 -14.78 0.02
CA GLU A 155 15.94 -13.53 -0.74
C GLU A 155 14.63 -13.46 -1.52
N LEU A 156 14.26 -14.54 -2.22
CA LEU A 156 13.00 -14.60 -2.97
C LEU A 156 11.79 -14.43 -2.04
N LEU A 157 11.76 -15.11 -0.90
CA LEU A 157 10.68 -15.00 0.08
C LEU A 157 10.64 -13.61 0.73
N GLN A 158 11.80 -13.00 0.97
CA GLN A 158 11.88 -11.63 1.48
C GLN A 158 11.29 -10.64 0.47
N TRP A 159 11.65 -10.79 -0.82
CA TRP A 159 11.08 -9.98 -1.89
C TRP A 159 9.54 -10.13 -1.99
N ARG A 160 9.00 -11.33 -1.81
CA ARG A 160 7.54 -11.56 -1.76
C ARG A 160 6.88 -10.89 -0.56
N LEU A 161 7.55 -10.87 0.60
CA LEU A 161 7.05 -10.13 1.76
C LEU A 161 7.04 -8.62 1.48
N ASP A 162 8.06 -8.09 0.83
CA ASP A 162 8.13 -6.66 0.47
C ASP A 162 7.09 -6.27 -0.60
N GLU A 163 6.77 -7.19 -1.53
CA GLU A 163 5.65 -7.04 -2.47
C GLU A 163 4.31 -6.96 -1.72
N ALA A 164 4.10 -7.81 -0.71
CA ALA A 164 2.94 -7.75 0.16
C ALA A 164 2.85 -6.44 0.96
N ARG A 165 3.98 -5.90 1.45
CA ARG A 165 4.05 -4.58 2.10
C ARG A 165 3.64 -3.48 1.14
N THR A 166 4.08 -3.56 -0.12
CA THR A 166 3.71 -2.61 -1.17
C THR A 166 2.21 -2.64 -1.42
N CYS A 167 1.60 -3.82 -1.56
CA CYS A 167 0.15 -3.91 -1.71
C CYS A 167 -0.62 -3.40 -0.49
N TYR A 168 -0.12 -3.66 0.72
CA TYR A 168 -0.68 -3.09 1.96
C TYR A 168 -0.70 -1.57 1.92
N ALA A 169 0.45 -0.93 1.64
CA ALA A 169 0.58 0.53 1.56
C ALA A 169 -0.27 1.15 0.44
N ASN A 170 -0.67 0.34 -0.54
CA ASN A 170 -1.42 0.78 -1.71
C ASN A 170 -2.91 0.41 -1.69
N GLY A 171 -3.45 -0.05 -0.55
CA GLY A 171 -4.88 -0.40 -0.44
C GLY A 171 -5.30 -1.63 -1.25
N ALA A 172 -4.34 -2.39 -1.80
CA ALA A 172 -4.59 -3.60 -2.58
C ALA A 172 -4.79 -4.80 -1.63
N HIS A 173 -5.81 -4.74 -0.77
CA HIS A 173 -5.92 -5.63 0.39
C HIS A 173 -6.04 -7.11 0.04
N VAL A 174 -6.92 -7.45 -0.90
CA VAL A 174 -7.10 -8.84 -1.37
C VAL A 174 -5.81 -9.39 -1.96
N ALA A 175 -5.09 -8.60 -2.76
CA ALA A 175 -3.81 -9.00 -3.34
C ALA A 175 -2.74 -9.24 -2.27
N ALA A 176 -2.64 -8.34 -1.28
CA ALA A 176 -1.74 -8.50 -0.14
C ALA A 176 -2.03 -9.81 0.63
N ILE A 177 -3.30 -10.11 0.91
CA ILE A 177 -3.68 -11.34 1.62
C ILE A 177 -3.33 -12.60 0.82
N ILE A 178 -3.56 -12.60 -0.50
CA ILE A 178 -3.18 -13.71 -1.39
C ILE A 178 -1.66 -13.94 -1.37
N MET A 179 -0.88 -12.85 -1.39
CA MET A 179 0.57 -12.93 -1.31
C MET A 179 1.04 -13.44 0.04
N LEU A 180 0.46 -12.97 1.16
CA LEU A 180 0.76 -13.47 2.50
C LEU A 180 0.47 -14.98 2.64
N GLY A 181 -0.65 -15.46 2.10
CA GLY A 181 -0.96 -16.89 2.10
C GLY A 181 0.02 -17.71 1.26
N SER A 182 0.47 -17.18 0.12
CA SER A 182 1.47 -17.85 -0.73
C SER A 182 2.87 -17.81 -0.13
N LEU A 183 3.23 -16.71 0.54
CA LEU A 183 4.46 -16.55 1.30
C LEU A 183 4.52 -17.58 2.43
N LEU A 184 3.45 -17.71 3.22
CA LEU A 184 3.39 -18.69 4.31
C LEU A 184 3.54 -20.11 3.79
N GLU A 185 2.90 -20.45 2.66
CA GLU A 185 3.07 -21.77 2.02
C GLU A 185 4.53 -22.03 1.63
N GLY A 186 5.17 -21.06 0.95
CA GLY A 186 6.58 -21.17 0.57
C GLY A 186 7.51 -21.33 1.77
N VAL A 187 7.33 -20.51 2.81
CA VAL A 187 8.14 -20.58 4.03
C VAL A 187 7.97 -21.93 4.74
N LEU A 188 6.73 -22.40 4.94
CA LEU A 188 6.48 -23.67 5.62
C LEU A 188 7.03 -24.85 4.81
N LEU A 189 6.84 -24.85 3.49
CA LEU A 189 7.38 -25.89 2.60
C LEU A 189 8.91 -25.96 2.73
N ARG A 190 9.58 -24.81 2.56
CA ARG A 190 11.05 -24.74 2.62
C ARG A 190 11.58 -25.11 4.00
N THR A 191 10.89 -24.71 5.05
CA THR A 191 11.22 -25.12 6.42
C THR A 191 11.12 -26.64 6.59
N VAL A 192 10.05 -27.26 6.08
CA VAL A 192 9.89 -28.73 6.13
C VAL A 192 11.00 -29.42 5.34
N VAL A 193 11.28 -28.98 4.11
CA VAL A 193 12.32 -29.57 3.25
C VAL A 193 13.71 -29.44 3.87
N GLU A 194 14.01 -28.35 4.57
CA GLU A 194 15.34 -28.12 5.14
C GLU A 194 15.51 -28.80 6.50
N ARG A 195 14.47 -28.84 7.33
CA ARG A 195 14.55 -29.35 8.71
C ARG A 195 14.19 -30.83 8.84
N ASP A 196 13.13 -31.27 8.17
CA ASP A 196 12.66 -32.67 8.21
C ASP A 196 11.76 -33.01 6.99
N PRO A 197 12.35 -33.42 5.85
CA PRO A 197 11.60 -33.80 4.65
C PRO A 197 10.59 -34.93 4.87
N SER A 198 10.77 -35.75 5.92
CA SER A 198 9.89 -36.88 6.18
C SER A 198 8.46 -36.44 6.53
N LEU A 199 8.29 -35.18 6.97
CA LEU A 199 6.99 -34.59 7.28
C LEU A 199 6.09 -34.41 6.05
N LEU A 200 6.65 -34.41 4.83
CA LEU A 200 5.87 -34.44 3.58
C LEU A 200 5.10 -35.76 3.39
N GLY A 201 5.54 -36.83 4.06
CA GLY A 201 4.89 -38.13 4.02
C GLY A 201 4.90 -38.73 2.61
N ARG A 202 3.74 -38.79 1.96
CA ARG A 202 3.59 -39.33 0.60
C ARG A 202 3.54 -38.25 -0.48
N ASP A 203 3.42 -36.99 -0.09
CA ASP A 203 3.38 -35.88 -1.03
C ASP A 203 4.81 -35.50 -1.43
N SER A 204 4.93 -34.91 -2.62
CA SER A 204 6.13 -34.22 -3.09
C SER A 204 6.07 -32.72 -2.76
N GLU A 205 7.20 -32.03 -2.89
CA GLU A 205 7.26 -30.56 -2.80
C GLU A 205 6.22 -29.88 -3.74
N ASP A 206 5.99 -30.45 -4.92
CA ASP A 206 5.05 -29.92 -5.92
C ASP A 206 3.57 -30.22 -5.62
N SER A 207 3.27 -31.18 -4.74
CA SER A 207 1.90 -31.68 -4.53
C SER A 207 1.37 -31.47 -3.11
N VAL A 208 2.25 -31.15 -2.16
CA VAL A 208 1.84 -30.78 -0.81
C VAL A 208 1.11 -29.43 -0.82
N ASN A 209 0.08 -29.30 0.01
CA ASN A 209 -0.70 -28.07 0.10
C ASN A 209 -0.50 -27.39 1.46
N LEU A 210 -0.83 -26.09 1.53
CA LEU A 210 -0.73 -25.30 2.76
C LEU A 210 -1.44 -25.93 3.98
N ASP A 211 -2.58 -26.61 3.81
CA ASP A 211 -3.28 -27.25 4.94
C ASP A 211 -2.43 -28.35 5.59
N LYS A 212 -1.79 -29.20 4.77
CA LYS A 212 -0.90 -30.26 5.25
C LYS A 212 0.36 -29.68 5.91
N LEU A 213 0.93 -28.63 5.32
CA LEU A 213 2.12 -27.96 5.85
C LEU A 213 1.85 -27.33 7.22
N ILE A 214 0.74 -26.58 7.38
CA ILE A 214 0.34 -26.00 8.66
C ILE A 214 0.22 -27.08 9.73
N LYS A 215 -0.52 -28.16 9.44
CA LYS A 215 -0.73 -29.26 10.38
C LYS A 215 0.56 -30.01 10.71
N ALA A 216 1.44 -30.21 9.73
CA ALA A 216 2.72 -30.86 9.94
C ALA A 216 3.62 -30.05 10.88
N CYS A 217 3.79 -28.75 10.61
CA CYS A 217 4.60 -27.84 11.42
C CYS A 217 4.03 -27.69 12.84
N HIS A 218 2.70 -27.61 13.00
CA HIS A 218 2.08 -27.55 14.32
C HIS A 218 2.29 -28.85 15.12
N ARG A 219 2.10 -30.00 14.47
CA ARG A 219 2.26 -31.32 15.11
C ARG A 219 3.67 -31.54 15.68
N VAL A 220 4.70 -31.02 15.01
CA VAL A 220 6.10 -31.09 15.49
C VAL A 220 6.50 -29.92 16.39
N GLY A 221 5.56 -29.02 16.70
CA GLY A 221 5.78 -27.90 17.62
C GLY A 221 6.57 -26.73 17.04
N TRP A 222 6.67 -26.62 15.71
CA TRP A 222 7.35 -25.49 15.05
C TRP A 222 6.51 -24.22 14.98
N ILE A 223 5.18 -24.35 15.08
CA ILE A 223 4.23 -23.23 15.17
C ILE A 223 3.20 -23.48 16.27
N GLY A 224 2.77 -22.42 16.95
CA GLY A 224 1.76 -22.43 18.01
C GLY A 224 0.35 -22.78 17.52
N ALA A 225 -0.56 -23.05 18.46
CA ALA A 225 -1.96 -23.37 18.17
C ALA A 225 -2.76 -22.17 17.61
N ASP A 226 -2.39 -20.97 18.03
CA ASP A 226 -2.89 -19.71 17.45
C ASP A 226 -2.41 -19.55 16.00
N ALA A 227 -1.11 -19.71 15.76
CA ALA A 227 -0.53 -19.66 14.41
C ALA A 227 -1.18 -20.71 13.49
N GLU A 228 -1.38 -21.96 13.95
CA GLU A 228 -2.09 -23.00 13.19
C GLU A 228 -3.52 -22.56 12.84
N LYS A 229 -4.33 -22.24 13.86
CA LYS A 229 -5.75 -21.92 13.69
C LYS A 229 -5.97 -20.76 12.74
N PHE A 230 -5.23 -19.66 12.92
CA PHE A 230 -5.42 -18.47 12.09
C PHE A 230 -4.77 -18.62 10.70
N SER A 231 -3.77 -19.48 10.53
CA SER A 231 -3.22 -19.81 9.21
C SER A 231 -4.24 -20.52 8.31
N HIS A 232 -5.18 -21.28 8.89
CA HIS A 232 -6.28 -21.86 8.13
C HIS A 232 -7.27 -20.80 7.59
N GLU A 233 -7.52 -19.73 8.34
CA GLU A 233 -8.33 -18.60 7.85
C GLU A 233 -7.57 -17.79 6.79
N LEU A 234 -6.27 -17.52 6.98
CA LEU A 234 -5.42 -16.91 5.95
C LEU A 234 -5.45 -17.72 4.65
N ARG A 235 -5.34 -19.05 4.75
CA ARG A 235 -5.47 -19.97 3.60
C ARG A 235 -6.82 -19.83 2.90
N ARG A 236 -7.92 -19.62 3.63
CA ARG A 236 -9.24 -19.41 3.04
C ARG A 236 -9.27 -18.12 2.23
N TYR A 237 -8.78 -17.02 2.78
CA TYR A 237 -8.69 -15.74 2.06
C TYR A 237 -7.74 -15.78 0.86
N ARG A 238 -6.62 -16.53 0.94
CA ARG A 238 -5.72 -16.75 -0.20
C ARG A 238 -6.45 -17.31 -1.42
N ASN A 239 -7.47 -18.15 -1.21
CA ASN A 239 -8.26 -18.72 -2.31
C ASN A 239 -9.13 -17.69 -3.04
N PHE A 240 -9.18 -16.43 -2.57
CA PHE A 240 -9.88 -15.34 -3.27
C PHE A 240 -9.15 -14.90 -4.54
N VAL A 241 -7.96 -15.45 -4.81
CA VAL A 241 -7.36 -15.45 -6.15
C VAL A 241 -8.36 -15.97 -7.21
N HIS A 242 -9.29 -16.83 -6.81
CA HIS A 242 -10.44 -17.21 -7.62
C HIS A 242 -11.64 -16.30 -7.28
N PRO A 243 -12.12 -15.42 -8.19
CA PRO A 243 -13.24 -14.51 -7.92
C PRO A 243 -14.53 -15.22 -7.49
N ARG A 244 -14.73 -16.47 -7.93
CA ARG A 244 -15.87 -17.30 -7.50
C ARG A 244 -15.83 -17.65 -6.00
N ALA A 245 -14.64 -17.76 -5.42
CA ALA A 245 -14.48 -17.97 -3.99
C ALA A 245 -14.87 -16.71 -3.22
N GLU A 246 -14.39 -15.54 -3.66
CA GLU A 246 -14.75 -14.24 -3.06
C GLU A 246 -16.26 -13.95 -3.18
N ALA A 247 -16.87 -14.22 -4.34
CA ALA A 247 -18.30 -13.96 -4.56
C ALA A 247 -19.26 -14.80 -3.69
N ARG A 248 -18.77 -15.86 -3.03
CA ARG A 248 -19.55 -16.69 -2.10
C ARG A 248 -19.52 -16.15 -0.68
N GLU A 249 -18.66 -15.18 -0.40
CA GLU A 249 -18.47 -14.61 0.92
C GLU A 249 -19.31 -13.35 1.08
N SER A 250 -19.79 -13.12 2.31
CA SER A 250 -20.61 -11.94 2.62
C SER A 250 -19.77 -10.68 2.85
N HIS A 251 -18.45 -10.84 3.05
CA HIS A 251 -17.53 -9.78 3.40
C HIS A 251 -16.35 -9.77 2.44
N ARG A 252 -16.00 -8.56 1.97
CA ARG A 252 -14.80 -8.34 1.16
C ARG A 252 -13.63 -7.99 2.08
N PRO A 253 -12.47 -8.64 1.95
CA PRO A 253 -11.32 -8.31 2.77
C PRO A 253 -10.94 -6.84 2.63
N ASP A 254 -10.83 -6.19 3.77
CA ASP A 254 -10.46 -4.80 3.96
C ASP A 254 -9.14 -4.72 4.71
N ARG A 255 -8.77 -3.50 5.12
CA ARG A 255 -7.55 -3.25 5.87
C ARG A 255 -7.52 -4.04 7.18
N ASP A 256 -8.61 -4.10 7.92
CA ASP A 256 -8.67 -4.83 9.19
C ASP A 256 -8.43 -6.33 8.98
N THR A 257 -9.06 -6.89 7.94
CA THR A 257 -8.85 -8.29 7.55
C THR A 257 -7.38 -8.55 7.20
N LEU A 258 -6.76 -7.65 6.43
CA LEU A 258 -5.35 -7.74 6.08
C LEU A 258 -4.43 -7.56 7.29
N SER A 259 -4.72 -6.64 8.21
CA SER A 259 -3.96 -6.43 9.44
C SER A 259 -3.97 -7.69 10.30
N ILE A 260 -5.11 -8.37 10.44
CA ILE A 260 -5.19 -9.67 11.13
C ILE A 260 -4.33 -10.70 10.40
N CYS A 261 -4.50 -10.85 9.08
CA CYS A 261 -3.73 -11.79 8.26
C CYS A 261 -2.21 -11.57 8.38
N TRP A 262 -1.79 -10.31 8.48
CA TRP A 262 -0.39 -9.94 8.68
C TRP A 262 0.15 -10.46 10.01
N GLN A 263 -0.62 -10.34 11.09
CA GLN A 263 -0.24 -10.87 12.40
C GLN A 263 -0.10 -12.39 12.40
N VAL A 264 -0.94 -13.10 11.65
CA VAL A 264 -0.83 -14.56 11.48
C VAL A 264 0.52 -14.95 10.88
N VAL A 265 0.93 -14.25 9.81
CA VAL A 265 2.23 -14.51 9.17
C VAL A 265 3.37 -14.16 10.12
N ASN A 266 3.32 -13.01 10.80
CA ASN A 266 4.36 -12.63 11.77
C ASN A 266 4.49 -13.65 12.91
N ALA A 267 3.38 -14.14 13.45
CA ALA A 267 3.38 -15.17 14.49
C ALA A 267 4.03 -16.46 13.99
N ALA A 268 3.62 -16.96 12.82
CA ALA A 268 4.20 -18.16 12.23
C ALA A 268 5.71 -18.01 11.96
N LEU A 269 6.15 -16.87 11.41
CA LEU A 269 7.58 -16.63 11.15
C LEU A 269 8.41 -16.56 12.44
N ASN A 270 7.90 -15.86 13.46
CA ASN A 270 8.56 -15.77 14.75
C ASN A 270 8.67 -17.15 15.43
N ASP A 271 7.61 -17.97 15.37
CA ASP A 271 7.63 -19.33 15.91
C ASP A 271 8.64 -20.23 15.17
N LEU A 272 8.65 -20.18 13.83
CA LEU A 272 9.58 -20.96 13.02
C LEU A 272 11.03 -20.58 13.30
N ALA A 273 11.33 -19.30 13.46
CA ALA A 273 12.67 -18.83 13.81
C ALA A 273 13.06 -19.24 15.25
N GLY A 274 12.13 -19.13 16.20
CA GLY A 274 12.34 -19.52 17.60
C GLY A 274 12.50 -21.03 17.81
N THR A 275 12.05 -21.84 16.86
CA THR A 275 12.17 -23.30 16.85
C THR A 275 13.26 -23.81 15.89
N HIS A 276 14.07 -22.91 15.33
CA HIS A 276 15.15 -23.28 14.41
C HIS A 276 16.26 -24.07 15.14
N PRO A 277 16.69 -25.25 14.64
CA PRO A 277 17.64 -26.14 15.34
C PRO A 277 19.00 -25.51 15.68
N GLY A 278 19.40 -24.46 14.96
CA GLY A 278 20.67 -23.73 15.14
C GLY A 278 20.64 -22.57 16.15
N ARG A 279 19.48 -22.19 16.69
CA ARG A 279 19.36 -21.19 17.76
C ARG A 279 18.93 -21.90 19.04
N ALA A 280 19.90 -22.42 19.80
CA ALA A 280 19.65 -22.74 21.20
C ALA A 280 19.25 -21.45 21.94
N ARG A 281 18.24 -21.54 22.81
CA ARG A 281 17.75 -20.45 23.67
C ARG A 281 18.85 -19.84 24.53
#